data_AF-A0A6H5KV51-F1
#
_entry.id   AF-A0A6H5KV51-F1
#
_cell.length_a   1.000
_cell.length_b   1.000
_cell.length_c   1.000
_cell.angle_alpha   90.00
_cell.angle_beta   90.00
_cell.angle_gamma   90.00
#
_symmetry.space_group_name_H-M   'P 1'
#
loop_
_entity.id
_entity.type
_entity.pdbx_description
1 polymer ?
#
loop_
_entity_poly.entity_id
_entity_poly.type
_entity_poly.pdbx_seq_one_letter_code
_entity_poly.pdbx_strand_id
1 'polypeptide(L)'
;MAANDVSPNILSTSADIVRYLLEFVGDDSYLFFAPVCKGWEAAWGKGRPASTRPVTFATTVTQLTYSFDNGLRRHAGLLEEAARLGRPDLLRCCLDCGCVWSRTVHAKAAEAGQQCVLEWARGRGYSWDRNMCSGAARGGHLALLKWLRLENKCPWDHSVCSSAALGGHLEVLQWATENGAPWNGWACRGAALGGHLDVLKWLRRNGCSWDADTCAGAAQGGHLAILRYARSHGCPWDPRACSSAALGGHLDVLKWARSNGCLWTESTTCRAAEGGHLHILKWAAAHGCPMSCDICSKAAKGGHLDVIMWAMQHGSEWDSNTCLEAALGGHLDVLKWCRAHGAPWHVDTCSAAAGGGHLAVLQWCRHNGAPAWDEGTCNAAARGGHLQVLKWARINGAPWDAKVASWAAKGGHAPVVRWVLENGCPTGTGGSLYY
;
A
#
# COMPACT_ATOMS: atom_id res chain seq x y z
N MET A 1 -22.57 18.89 57.38
CA MET A 1 -23.17 17.91 56.46
C MET A 1 -23.44 18.64 55.16
N ALA A 2 -22.94 18.30 53.98
CA ALA A 2 -21.84 17.46 53.53
C ALA A 2 -21.58 17.99 52.10
N ALA A 3 -20.32 18.24 51.76
CA ALA A 3 -19.91 18.49 50.39
C ALA A 3 -20.03 17.18 49.60
N ASN A 4 -20.69 17.18 48.45
CA ASN A 4 -20.60 16.11 47.47
C ASN A 4 -19.83 16.61 46.25
N ASP A 5 -18.52 16.40 46.39
CA ASP A 5 -17.53 15.97 45.41
C ASP A 5 -18.08 15.58 44.01
N VAL A 6 -17.73 16.39 43.00
CA VAL A 6 -17.55 15.92 41.62
C VAL A 6 -16.12 16.29 41.25
N SER A 7 -15.18 15.44 41.64
CA SER A 7 -13.81 15.51 41.17
C SER A 7 -13.78 15.29 39.64
N PRO A 8 -13.20 16.20 38.84
CA PRO A 8 -12.85 15.90 37.47
C PRO A 8 -11.72 14.87 37.50
N ASN A 9 -11.87 13.76 36.78
CA ASN A 9 -10.80 12.79 36.55
C ASN A 9 -9.65 13.47 35.78
N ILE A 10 -8.82 14.19 36.51
CA ILE A 10 -7.51 14.67 36.07
C ILE A 10 -6.60 13.45 36.16
N LEU A 11 -6.16 12.96 35.00
CA LEU A 11 -5.08 11.97 34.88
C LEU A 11 -3.86 12.48 35.66
N SER A 12 -3.66 12.00 36.89
CA SER A 12 -2.74 12.60 37.86
C SER A 12 -1.41 11.87 37.98
N THR A 13 -1.18 10.79 37.22
CA THR A 13 0.11 10.11 37.16
C THR A 13 0.68 10.11 35.75
N SER A 14 2.01 10.26 35.63
CA SER A 14 2.68 10.18 34.32
C SER A 14 2.51 8.80 33.67
N ALA A 15 2.27 7.75 34.48
CA ALA A 15 2.01 6.39 34.01
C ALA A 15 0.65 6.25 33.32
N ASP A 16 -0.41 6.88 33.83
CA ASP A 16 -1.75 6.82 33.22
C ASP A 16 -1.81 7.61 31.90
N ILE A 17 -1.12 8.75 31.84
CA ILE A 17 -0.97 9.52 30.60
C ILE A 17 -0.17 8.71 29.57
N VAL A 18 0.94 8.08 29.96
CA VAL A 18 1.75 7.24 29.05
C VAL A 18 0.97 6.01 28.57
N ARG A 19 0.16 5.37 29.43
CA ARG A 19 -0.70 4.25 29.04
C ARG A 19 -1.79 4.67 28.04
N TYR A 20 -2.45 5.81 28.30
CA TYR A 20 -3.47 6.37 27.41
C TYR A 20 -2.87 6.80 26.07
N LEU A 21 -1.63 7.29 26.05
CA LEU A 21 -0.91 7.64 24.84
C LEU A 21 -0.47 6.39 24.04
N LEU A 22 -0.06 5.31 24.70
CA LEU A 22 0.32 4.06 24.03
C LEU A 22 -0.86 3.34 23.37
N GLU A 23 -2.07 3.43 23.93
CA GLU A 23 -3.29 2.90 23.32
C GLU A 23 -3.69 3.65 22.03
N PHE A 24 -3.22 4.89 21.82
CA PHE A 24 -3.49 5.71 20.63
C PHE A 24 -2.41 5.66 19.53
N VAL A 25 -1.24 5.07 19.80
CA VAL A 25 -0.06 5.10 18.88
C VAL A 25 -0.10 3.98 17.81
N GLY A 26 -1.25 3.34 17.63
CA GLY A 26 -1.40 2.18 16.75
C GLY A 26 -1.57 2.45 15.25
N ASP A 27 -1.84 3.69 14.83
CA ASP A 27 -2.19 3.97 13.44
C ASP A 27 -1.41 5.20 12.91
N ASP A 28 -0.84 5.07 11.72
CA ASP A 28 0.18 5.97 11.15
C ASP A 28 -0.42 7.28 10.61
N SER A 29 -1.70 7.53 10.89
CA SER A 29 -2.51 8.63 10.35
C SER A 29 -2.52 9.91 11.22
N TYR A 30 -2.00 9.87 12.46
CA TYR A 30 -2.31 10.93 13.44
C TYR A 30 -1.27 12.05 13.51
N LEU A 31 -1.70 13.25 13.13
CA LEU A 31 -1.13 14.52 13.58
C LEU A 31 -1.53 14.78 15.06
N PHE A 32 -0.64 14.44 16.00
CA PHE A 32 -0.50 14.93 17.41
C PHE A 32 -1.00 14.12 18.61
N PHE A 33 -0.03 13.97 19.53
CA PHE A 33 -0.16 13.95 20.99
C PHE A 33 -0.68 15.31 21.48
N ALA A 34 -1.98 15.40 21.78
CA ALA A 34 -2.65 16.68 22.08
C ALA A 34 -2.79 17.12 23.56
N PRO A 35 -2.64 16.34 24.66
CA PRO A 35 -3.16 16.86 25.93
C PRO A 35 -2.26 17.83 26.75
N VAL A 36 -0.95 17.98 26.49
CA VAL A 36 -0.05 18.44 27.57
C VAL A 36 0.58 19.83 27.38
N CYS A 37 0.47 20.47 26.22
CA CYS A 37 1.21 21.72 25.95
C CYS A 37 0.32 22.93 25.64
N LYS A 38 0.51 24.03 26.40
CA LYS A 38 -0.13 25.35 26.22
C LYS A 38 0.01 25.95 24.79
N GLY A 39 0.89 25.42 23.95
CA GLY A 39 1.13 25.91 22.58
C GLY A 39 0.09 25.49 21.54
N TRP A 40 -0.81 24.55 21.85
CA TRP A 40 -1.74 24.00 20.85
C TRP A 40 -2.80 25.01 20.38
N GLU A 41 -3.39 25.79 21.31
CA GLU A 41 -4.40 26.81 20.95
C GLU A 41 -3.85 27.87 19.99
N ALA A 42 -2.56 28.19 20.09
CA ALA A 42 -1.90 29.14 19.20
C ALA A 42 -1.72 28.61 17.76
N ALA A 43 -1.58 27.29 17.58
CA ALA A 43 -1.40 26.65 16.28
C ALA A 43 -2.73 26.25 15.60
N TRP A 44 -3.78 25.97 16.37
CA TRP A 44 -5.04 25.40 15.87
C TRP A 44 -6.32 26.21 16.17
N GLY A 45 -6.25 27.22 17.03
CA GLY A 45 -7.42 28.01 17.43
C GLY A 45 -8.47 27.22 18.23
N LYS A 46 -9.66 27.81 18.45
CA LYS A 46 -10.77 27.18 19.22
C LYS A 46 -11.54 26.07 18.47
N GLY A 47 -11.26 25.88 17.18
CA GLY A 47 -11.94 24.89 16.33
C GLY A 47 -11.24 23.55 16.35
N ARG A 48 -11.61 22.67 17.28
CA ARG A 48 -11.08 21.29 17.37
C ARG A 48 -11.52 20.47 16.15
N PRO A 49 -10.60 19.89 15.34
CA PRO A 49 -10.94 18.80 14.45
C PRO A 49 -11.22 17.54 15.29
N ALA A 50 -12.37 16.89 15.09
CA ALA A 50 -12.75 15.66 15.80
C ALA A 50 -11.87 14.44 15.43
N SER A 51 -11.12 14.54 14.34
CA SER A 51 -10.16 13.54 13.86
C SER A 51 -8.93 14.27 13.30
N THR A 52 -7.75 13.71 13.51
CA THR A 52 -6.55 14.12 12.79
C THR A 52 -6.72 13.71 11.33
N ARG A 53 -6.38 14.61 10.41
CA ARG A 53 -6.47 14.36 8.97
C ARG A 53 -5.06 14.28 8.41
N PRO A 54 -4.83 13.59 7.28
CA PRO A 54 -3.63 13.78 6.48
C PRO A 54 -3.35 15.26 6.23
N VAL A 55 -2.14 15.63 5.80
CA VAL A 55 -1.84 17.00 5.34
C VAL A 55 -2.96 17.44 4.38
N THR A 56 -3.56 18.60 4.65
CA THR A 56 -4.68 19.13 3.85
C THR A 56 -4.30 20.47 3.23
N PHE A 57 -5.15 20.98 2.33
CA PHE A 57 -4.98 22.31 1.79
C PHE A 57 -4.96 23.41 2.87
N ALA A 58 -5.68 23.21 3.98
CA ALA A 58 -5.73 24.15 5.10
C ALA A 58 -4.51 24.04 6.05
N THR A 59 -3.67 23.02 5.90
CA THR A 59 -2.52 22.82 6.76
C THR A 59 -1.51 23.94 6.56
N THR A 60 -1.13 24.57 7.66
CA THR A 60 -0.11 25.64 7.68
C THR A 60 1.27 25.06 8.00
N VAL A 61 2.33 25.77 7.58
CA VAL A 61 3.71 25.42 7.95
C VAL A 61 3.86 25.40 9.48
N THR A 62 3.28 26.36 10.19
CA THR A 62 3.33 26.42 11.66
C THR A 62 2.73 25.19 12.31
N GLN A 63 1.56 24.75 11.83
CA GLN A 63 0.94 23.51 12.30
C GLN A 63 1.87 22.33 12.06
N LEU A 64 2.42 22.20 10.85
CA LEU A 64 3.28 21.09 10.46
C LEU A 64 4.66 21.07 11.12
N THR A 65 5.23 22.22 11.48
CA THR A 65 6.44 22.29 12.30
C THR A 65 6.14 21.87 13.73
N TYR A 66 5.04 22.36 14.31
CA TYR A 66 4.62 22.07 15.68
C TYR A 66 4.34 20.57 15.92
N SER A 67 3.50 19.95 15.09
CA SER A 67 4.09 19.04 14.11
C SER A 67 5.21 18.06 14.53
N PHE A 68 6.28 18.16 13.78
CA PHE A 68 7.51 17.43 14.01
C PHE A 68 8.13 17.64 15.39
N ASP A 69 7.95 18.81 16.02
CA ASP A 69 8.47 19.10 17.35
C ASP A 69 7.82 18.24 18.44
N ASN A 70 6.54 17.92 18.28
CA ASN A 70 5.78 17.09 19.22
C ASN A 70 5.70 15.61 18.77
N GLY A 71 6.69 15.16 17.99
CA GLY A 71 6.92 13.74 17.73
C GLY A 71 6.25 13.16 16.49
N LEU A 72 5.81 13.99 15.53
CA LEU A 72 5.34 13.47 14.23
C LEU A 72 6.40 12.58 13.59
N ARG A 73 5.97 11.40 13.13
CA ARG A 73 6.83 10.51 12.35
C ARG A 73 7.18 11.15 11.01
N ARG A 74 8.44 11.04 10.62
CA ARG A 74 8.96 11.51 9.33
C ARG A 74 8.89 10.35 8.35
N HIS A 75 7.97 10.40 7.40
CA HIS A 75 7.83 9.36 6.38
C HIS A 75 7.44 9.97 5.03
N ALA A 76 7.68 9.20 3.96
CA ALA A 76 7.47 9.64 2.58
C ALA A 76 6.02 10.06 2.28
N GLY A 77 5.03 9.46 2.95
CA GLY A 77 3.61 9.77 2.76
C GLY A 77 3.24 11.24 3.02
N LEU A 78 3.91 11.92 3.96
CA LEU A 78 3.69 13.36 4.20
C LEU A 78 4.15 14.20 3.01
N LEU A 79 5.30 13.85 2.43
CA LEU A 79 5.83 14.51 1.23
C LEU A 79 4.95 14.23 0.02
N GLU A 80 4.49 12.98 -0.15
CA GLU A 80 3.57 12.59 -1.22
C GLU A 80 2.27 13.39 -1.18
N GLU A 81 1.70 13.59 0.01
CA GLU A 81 0.45 14.34 0.18
C GLU A 81 0.64 15.85 -0.04
N ALA A 82 1.71 16.44 0.51
CA ALA A 82 2.06 17.83 0.25
C ALA A 82 2.34 18.09 -1.25
N ALA A 83 2.95 17.12 -1.93
CA ALA A 83 3.17 17.15 -3.37
C ALA A 83 1.87 17.06 -4.17
N ARG A 84 0.95 16.16 -3.79
CA ARG A 84 -0.38 16.04 -4.40
C ARG A 84 -1.19 17.34 -4.27
N LEU A 85 -1.04 18.05 -3.16
CA LEU A 85 -1.72 19.32 -2.88
C LEU A 85 -1.08 20.54 -3.56
N GLY A 86 0.08 20.41 -4.19
CA GLY A 86 0.75 21.54 -4.83
C GLY A 86 1.35 22.52 -3.82
N ARG A 87 1.88 22.04 -2.69
CA ARG A 87 2.36 22.89 -1.58
C ARG A 87 3.87 22.78 -1.35
N PRO A 88 4.70 23.48 -2.16
CA PRO A 88 6.16 23.54 -1.97
C PRO A 88 6.61 24.07 -0.60
N ASP A 89 5.80 24.91 0.04
CA ASP A 89 6.05 25.41 1.40
C ASP A 89 5.98 24.30 2.45
N LEU A 90 5.00 23.40 2.35
CA LEU A 90 4.88 22.23 3.21
C LEU A 90 5.96 21.19 2.89
N LEU A 91 6.30 20.99 1.61
CA LEU A 91 7.41 20.12 1.21
C LEU A 91 8.74 20.60 1.79
N ARG A 92 9.00 21.90 1.74
CA ARG A 92 10.17 22.51 2.38
C ARG A 92 10.18 22.24 3.88
N CYS A 93 9.06 22.51 4.57
CA CYS A 93 8.92 22.23 6.00
C CYS A 93 9.22 20.75 6.33
N CYS A 94 8.66 19.81 5.57
CA CYS A 94 8.94 18.38 5.75
C CYS A 94 10.43 18.05 5.59
N LEU A 95 11.10 18.59 4.58
CA LEU A 95 12.53 18.35 4.35
C LEU A 95 13.41 18.99 5.43
N ASP A 96 13.11 20.22 5.84
CA ASP A 96 13.82 20.93 6.91
C ASP A 96 13.68 20.18 8.25
N CYS A 97 12.51 19.55 8.48
CA CYS A 97 12.27 18.69 9.62
C CYS A 97 12.84 17.26 9.46
N GLY A 98 13.55 16.95 8.37
CA GLY A 98 14.29 15.69 8.19
C GLY A 98 13.54 14.56 7.48
N CYS A 99 12.47 14.85 6.74
CA CYS A 99 11.85 13.86 5.84
C CYS A 99 12.76 13.57 4.63
N VAL A 100 12.71 12.34 4.13
CA VAL A 100 13.54 11.89 2.99
C VAL A 100 12.73 11.96 1.69
N TRP A 101 13.27 12.63 0.69
CA TRP A 101 12.67 12.70 -0.64
C TRP A 101 12.70 11.35 -1.34
N SER A 102 11.55 10.89 -1.85
CA SER A 102 11.42 9.65 -2.61
C SER A 102 10.94 9.90 -4.04
N ARG A 103 11.23 8.98 -4.95
CA ARG A 103 10.77 9.04 -6.36
C ARG A 103 9.24 9.03 -6.47
N THR A 104 8.53 8.50 -5.47
CA THR A 104 7.07 8.47 -5.41
C THR A 104 6.46 9.86 -5.28
N VAL A 105 7.18 10.82 -4.66
CA VAL A 105 6.72 12.21 -4.51
C VAL A 105 6.52 12.88 -5.88
N HIS A 106 7.45 12.69 -6.80
CA HIS A 106 7.34 13.24 -8.16
C HIS A 106 6.17 12.62 -8.93
N ALA A 107 5.99 11.31 -8.83
CA ALA A 107 4.89 10.61 -9.48
C ALA A 107 3.53 11.13 -8.96
N LYS A 108 3.40 11.37 -7.65
CA LYS A 108 2.19 11.92 -7.02
C LYS A 108 1.92 13.38 -7.38
N ALA A 109 2.95 14.22 -7.41
CA ALA A 109 2.83 15.58 -7.93
C ALA A 109 2.33 15.58 -9.38
N ALA A 110 2.92 14.74 -10.23
CA ALA A 110 2.55 14.64 -11.63
C ALA A 110 1.14 14.10 -11.84
N GLU A 111 0.75 13.05 -11.09
CA GLU A 111 -0.61 12.48 -11.08
C GLU A 111 -1.68 13.49 -10.64
N ALA A 112 -1.32 14.47 -9.83
CA ALA A 112 -2.21 15.56 -9.42
C ALA A 112 -2.05 16.85 -10.26
N GLY A 113 -1.19 16.85 -11.28
CA GLY A 113 -1.03 17.99 -12.19
C GLY A 113 -0.24 19.16 -11.61
N GLN A 114 0.52 18.94 -10.54
CA GLN A 114 1.19 19.99 -9.78
C GLN A 114 2.54 20.37 -10.40
N GLN A 115 2.50 21.13 -11.50
CA GLN A 115 3.71 21.61 -12.19
C GLN A 115 4.63 22.42 -11.26
N CYS A 116 4.06 23.26 -10.38
CA CYS A 116 4.82 24.08 -9.44
C CYS A 116 5.72 23.26 -8.50
N VAL A 117 5.27 22.06 -8.09
CA VAL A 117 6.04 21.15 -7.24
C VAL A 117 7.19 20.53 -8.01
N LEU A 118 6.98 20.20 -9.29
CA LEU A 118 8.01 19.61 -10.15
C LEU A 118 9.09 20.64 -10.53
N GLU A 119 8.70 21.88 -10.81
CA GLU A 119 9.64 23.01 -10.99
C GLU A 119 10.45 23.27 -9.72
N TRP A 120 9.78 23.32 -8.57
CA TRP A 120 10.42 23.49 -7.28
C TRP A 120 11.42 22.35 -6.98
N ALA A 121 11.04 21.11 -7.26
CA ALA A 121 11.91 19.96 -7.08
C ALA A 121 13.14 20.04 -8.00
N ARG A 122 12.93 20.46 -9.25
CA ARG A 122 14.02 20.66 -10.21
C ARG A 122 15.01 21.74 -9.76
N GLY A 123 14.50 22.86 -9.22
CA GLY A 123 15.32 23.94 -8.66
C GLY A 123 16.20 23.50 -7.48
N ARG A 124 15.87 22.38 -6.82
CA ARG A 124 16.66 21.76 -5.76
C ARG A 124 17.60 20.65 -6.24
N GLY A 125 17.71 20.44 -7.54
CA GLY A 125 18.63 19.46 -8.13
C GLY A 125 18.07 18.03 -8.23
N TYR A 126 16.77 17.82 -7.98
CA TYR A 126 16.16 16.51 -8.23
C TYR A 126 16.10 16.21 -9.73
N SER A 127 16.36 14.95 -10.08
CA SER A 127 16.41 14.49 -11.47
C SER A 127 15.03 14.09 -11.98
N TRP A 128 14.81 14.27 -13.28
CA TRP A 128 13.63 13.79 -13.98
C TRP A 128 13.62 12.26 -14.02
N ASP A 129 12.46 11.66 -13.73
CA ASP A 129 12.26 10.23 -13.78
C ASP A 129 11.03 9.87 -14.63
N ARG A 130 11.02 8.64 -15.16
CA ARG A 130 9.94 8.16 -16.02
C ARG A 130 8.57 8.10 -15.32
N ASN A 131 8.55 8.01 -14.00
CA ASN A 131 7.32 7.89 -13.24
C ASN A 131 6.53 9.21 -13.28
N MET A 132 7.19 10.35 -13.46
CA MET A 132 6.54 11.65 -13.66
C MET A 132 5.66 11.66 -14.92
N CYS A 133 6.19 11.24 -16.07
CA CYS A 133 5.42 11.13 -17.31
C CYS A 133 4.26 10.16 -17.13
N SER A 134 4.49 9.01 -16.49
CA SER A 134 3.43 8.02 -16.23
C SER A 134 2.36 8.55 -15.25
N GLY A 135 2.76 9.37 -14.27
CA GLY A 135 1.85 10.00 -13.30
C GLY A 135 1.00 11.06 -13.97
N ALA A 136 1.61 12.00 -14.70
CA ALA A 136 0.90 13.01 -15.48
C ALA A 136 -0.08 12.37 -16.47
N ALA A 137 0.33 11.26 -17.08
CA ALA A 137 -0.53 10.50 -17.98
C ALA A 137 -1.73 9.86 -17.26
N ARG A 138 -1.50 9.28 -16.08
CA ARG A 138 -2.56 8.70 -15.24
C ARG A 138 -3.58 9.72 -14.76
N GLY A 139 -3.16 10.95 -14.46
CA GLY A 139 -4.03 12.05 -14.02
C GLY A 139 -4.65 12.86 -15.16
N GLY A 140 -4.28 12.58 -16.41
CA GLY A 140 -4.86 13.25 -17.58
C GLY A 140 -4.30 14.64 -17.87
N HIS A 141 -3.14 14.98 -17.29
CA HIS A 141 -2.56 16.31 -17.38
C HIS A 141 -1.73 16.49 -18.65
N LEU A 142 -2.39 16.63 -19.81
CA LEU A 142 -1.74 16.76 -21.12
C LEU A 142 -0.73 17.91 -21.20
N ALA A 143 -1.07 19.08 -20.66
CA ALA A 143 -0.18 20.24 -20.65
C ALA A 143 1.11 19.95 -19.87
N LEU A 144 0.98 19.32 -18.70
CA LEU A 144 2.12 18.92 -17.88
C LEU A 144 2.95 17.84 -18.58
N LEU A 145 2.33 16.86 -19.23
CA LEU A 145 3.04 15.82 -19.97
C LEU A 145 3.84 16.41 -21.16
N LYS A 146 3.25 17.38 -21.89
CA LYS A 146 3.95 18.13 -22.94
C LYS A 146 5.17 18.86 -22.38
N TRP A 147 5.00 19.58 -21.27
CA TRP A 147 6.08 20.29 -20.60
C TRP A 147 7.21 19.35 -20.12
N LEU A 148 6.86 18.21 -19.53
CA LEU A 148 7.84 17.19 -19.11
C LEU A 148 8.63 16.62 -20.29
N ARG A 149 7.94 16.35 -21.42
CA ARG A 149 8.56 15.67 -22.56
C ARG A 149 9.32 16.62 -23.48
N LEU A 150 8.69 17.71 -23.92
CA LEU A 150 9.21 18.59 -24.95
C LEU A 150 10.28 19.55 -24.39
N GLU A 151 10.02 20.15 -23.24
CA GLU A 151 10.91 21.16 -22.66
C GLU A 151 11.98 20.52 -21.77
N ASN A 152 11.61 19.48 -21.03
CA ASN A 152 12.47 18.89 -20.00
C ASN A 152 13.13 17.56 -20.40
N LYS A 153 12.80 17.03 -21.59
CA LYS A 153 13.31 15.74 -22.12
C LYS A 153 13.20 14.59 -21.12
N CYS A 154 12.14 14.60 -20.30
CA CYS A 154 11.90 13.56 -19.31
C CYS A 154 11.78 12.20 -20.02
N PRO A 155 12.44 11.14 -19.51
CA PRO A 155 12.34 9.82 -20.10
C PRO A 155 10.92 9.28 -19.96
N TRP A 156 10.50 8.45 -20.90
CA TRP A 156 9.24 7.71 -20.83
C TRP A 156 9.42 6.30 -21.39
N ASP A 157 8.50 5.41 -21.01
CA ASP A 157 8.40 4.05 -21.55
C ASP A 157 6.92 3.67 -21.71
N HIS A 158 6.64 2.39 -21.91
CA HIS A 158 5.28 1.88 -22.13
C HIS A 158 4.31 2.18 -20.99
N SER A 159 4.83 2.52 -19.80
CA SER A 159 4.01 2.89 -18.64
C SER A 159 3.17 4.13 -18.89
N VAL A 160 3.62 5.07 -19.72
CA VAL A 160 2.85 6.30 -20.04
C VAL A 160 1.53 5.95 -20.71
N CYS A 161 1.57 5.12 -21.76
CA CYS A 161 0.39 4.68 -22.48
C CYS A 161 -0.52 3.82 -21.59
N SER A 162 0.02 2.90 -20.79
CA SER A 162 -0.80 2.11 -19.87
C SER A 162 -1.44 2.93 -18.75
N SER A 163 -0.74 3.95 -18.25
CA SER A 163 -1.25 4.86 -17.23
C SER A 163 -2.35 5.78 -17.78
N ALA A 164 -2.15 6.38 -18.96
CA ALA A 164 -3.20 7.15 -19.63
C ALA A 164 -4.44 6.29 -19.91
N ALA A 165 -4.22 5.05 -20.35
CA ALA A 165 -5.30 4.11 -20.60
C ALA A 165 -6.05 3.72 -19.31
N LEU A 166 -5.33 3.50 -18.21
CA LEU A 166 -5.91 3.21 -16.90
C LEU A 166 -6.74 4.38 -16.34
N GLY A 167 -6.33 5.62 -16.58
CA GLY A 167 -7.08 6.82 -16.19
C GLY A 167 -8.17 7.25 -17.20
N GLY A 168 -8.24 6.60 -18.36
CA GLY A 168 -9.25 6.90 -19.39
C GLY A 168 -8.96 8.15 -20.22
N HIS A 169 -7.73 8.63 -20.22
CA HIS A 169 -7.36 9.90 -20.84
C HIS A 169 -6.97 9.71 -22.32
N LEU A 170 -7.98 9.60 -23.19
CA LEU A 170 -7.79 9.32 -24.61
C LEU A 170 -6.92 10.38 -25.31
N GLU A 171 -7.12 11.67 -25.03
CA GLU A 171 -6.33 12.75 -25.64
C GLU A 171 -4.85 12.67 -25.27
N VAL A 172 -4.56 12.34 -24.01
CA VAL A 172 -3.20 12.12 -23.53
C VAL A 172 -2.56 10.93 -24.23
N LEU A 173 -3.31 9.84 -24.35
CA LEU A 173 -2.85 8.63 -25.02
C LEU A 173 -2.55 8.90 -26.51
N GLN A 174 -3.45 9.56 -27.22
CA GLN A 174 -3.27 9.96 -28.62
C GLN A 174 -1.99 10.78 -28.78
N TRP A 175 -1.87 11.87 -28.03
CA TRP A 175 -0.71 12.74 -28.10
C TRP A 175 0.60 12.01 -27.77
N ALA A 176 0.62 11.18 -26.72
CA ALA A 176 1.81 10.43 -26.34
C ALA A 176 2.27 9.52 -27.48
N THR A 177 1.34 8.83 -28.13
CA THR A 177 1.63 7.86 -29.19
C THR A 177 2.09 8.54 -30.49
N GLU A 178 1.49 9.67 -30.86
CA GLU A 178 1.93 10.53 -31.96
C GLU A 178 3.35 11.06 -31.75
N ASN A 179 3.76 11.24 -30.50
CA ASN A 179 5.10 11.73 -30.13
C ASN A 179 6.10 10.59 -29.85
N GLY A 180 5.75 9.35 -30.18
CA GLY A 180 6.65 8.20 -30.11
C GLY A 180 6.75 7.53 -28.74
N ALA A 181 5.75 7.71 -27.86
CA ALA A 181 5.66 6.90 -26.65
C ALA A 181 5.36 5.44 -27.03
N PRO A 182 6.17 4.47 -26.56
CA PRO A 182 5.89 3.08 -26.84
C PRO A 182 4.61 2.62 -26.12
N TRP A 183 3.92 1.62 -26.66
CA TRP A 183 2.85 0.90 -25.99
C TRP A 183 3.09 -0.61 -26.06
N ASN A 184 2.37 -1.37 -25.24
CA ASN A 184 2.27 -2.83 -25.30
C ASN A 184 0.88 -3.26 -24.80
N GLY A 185 0.66 -4.58 -24.65
CA GLY A 185 -0.62 -5.12 -24.18
C GLY A 185 -1.10 -4.57 -22.83
N TRP A 186 -0.22 -3.96 -22.02
CA TRP A 186 -0.61 -3.32 -20.76
C TRP A 186 -1.47 -2.07 -20.96
N ALA A 187 -1.42 -1.43 -22.13
CA ALA A 187 -2.36 -0.34 -22.44
C ALA A 187 -3.80 -0.86 -22.55
N CYS A 188 -4.01 -1.98 -23.26
CA CYS A 188 -5.33 -2.63 -23.33
C CYS A 188 -5.78 -3.13 -21.95
N ARG A 189 -4.87 -3.75 -21.18
CA ARG A 189 -5.16 -4.14 -19.79
C ARG A 189 -5.53 -2.95 -18.91
N GLY A 190 -4.81 -1.83 -19.02
CA GLY A 190 -5.06 -0.60 -18.27
C GLY A 190 -6.45 -0.03 -18.56
N ALA A 191 -6.78 0.16 -19.84
CA ALA A 191 -8.12 0.60 -20.26
C ALA A 191 -9.22 -0.34 -19.78
N ALA A 192 -8.98 -1.64 -19.85
CA ALA A 192 -9.92 -2.65 -19.40
C ALA A 192 -10.14 -2.62 -17.88
N LEU A 193 -9.06 -2.49 -17.10
CA LEU A 193 -9.11 -2.41 -15.64
C LEU A 193 -9.75 -1.10 -15.14
N GLY A 194 -9.54 0.02 -15.83
CA GLY A 194 -10.11 1.33 -15.49
C GLY A 194 -11.54 1.56 -15.99
N GLY A 195 -12.06 0.68 -16.85
CA GLY A 195 -13.45 0.79 -17.33
C GLY A 195 -13.64 1.68 -18.55
N HIS A 196 -12.58 1.92 -19.32
CA HIS A 196 -12.57 2.85 -20.45
C HIS A 196 -12.71 2.12 -21.80
N LEU A 197 -13.96 1.79 -22.17
CA LEU A 197 -14.27 1.04 -23.39
C LEU A 197 -13.89 1.78 -24.68
N ASP A 198 -14.08 3.09 -24.71
CA ASP A 198 -13.70 3.99 -25.81
C ASP A 198 -12.18 3.99 -26.04
N VAL A 199 -11.40 4.08 -24.97
CA VAL A 199 -9.94 3.96 -25.01
C VAL A 199 -9.51 2.58 -25.50
N LEU A 200 -10.12 1.51 -24.99
CA LEU A 200 -9.82 0.15 -25.46
C LEU A 200 -10.14 -0.03 -26.95
N LYS A 201 -11.29 0.49 -27.42
CA LYS A 201 -11.66 0.48 -28.84
C LYS A 201 -10.63 1.23 -29.69
N TRP A 202 -10.19 2.40 -29.23
CA TRP A 202 -9.18 3.19 -29.93
C TRP A 202 -7.84 2.45 -29.99
N LEU A 203 -7.36 1.89 -28.87
CA LEU A 203 -6.12 1.10 -28.81
C LEU A 203 -6.14 -0.05 -29.82
N ARG A 204 -7.27 -0.76 -29.92
CA ARG A 204 -7.43 -1.88 -30.84
C ARG A 204 -7.45 -1.47 -32.31
N ARG A 205 -8.09 -0.35 -32.63
CA ARG A 205 -8.07 0.21 -33.99
C ARG A 205 -6.67 0.63 -34.44
N ASN A 206 -5.82 1.05 -33.50
CA ASN A 206 -4.45 1.47 -33.76
C ASN A 206 -3.42 0.33 -33.62
N GLY A 207 -3.87 -0.93 -33.61
CA GLY A 207 -2.97 -2.09 -33.66
C GLY A 207 -2.31 -2.48 -32.34
N CYS A 208 -2.73 -1.91 -31.20
CA CYS A 208 -2.24 -2.35 -29.89
C CYS A 208 -2.70 -3.78 -29.61
N SER A 209 -1.78 -4.70 -29.32
CA SER A 209 -2.10 -6.09 -29.00
C SER A 209 -2.93 -6.20 -27.71
N TRP A 210 -3.76 -7.23 -27.62
CA TRP A 210 -4.43 -7.65 -26.39
C TRP A 210 -4.22 -9.14 -26.15
N ASP A 211 -4.39 -9.55 -24.90
CA ASP A 211 -4.21 -10.91 -24.44
C ASP A 211 -5.19 -11.22 -23.28
N ALA A 212 -5.03 -12.38 -22.64
CA ALA A 212 -5.87 -12.79 -21.51
C ALA A 212 -5.83 -11.78 -20.35
N ASP A 213 -4.76 -11.00 -20.19
CA ASP A 213 -4.67 -9.99 -19.13
C ASP A 213 -5.66 -8.84 -19.37
N THR A 214 -6.05 -8.57 -20.62
CA THR A 214 -7.10 -7.59 -20.93
C THR A 214 -8.45 -8.04 -20.38
N CYS A 215 -8.81 -9.32 -20.56
CA CYS A 215 -10.03 -9.88 -19.99
C CYS A 215 -9.96 -9.96 -18.46
N ALA A 216 -8.81 -10.36 -17.89
CA ALA A 216 -8.60 -10.39 -16.45
C ALA A 216 -8.69 -8.99 -15.82
N GLY A 217 -8.15 -7.96 -16.47
CA GLY A 217 -8.27 -6.56 -16.06
C GLY A 217 -9.72 -6.09 -16.05
N ALA A 218 -10.47 -6.29 -17.14
CA ALA A 218 -11.90 -5.98 -17.19
C ALA A 218 -12.69 -6.69 -16.09
N ALA A 219 -12.35 -7.96 -15.83
CA ALA A 219 -13.00 -8.75 -14.80
C ALA A 219 -12.69 -8.24 -13.38
N GLN A 220 -11.43 -7.88 -13.11
CA GLN A 220 -10.99 -7.34 -11.83
C GLN A 220 -11.62 -5.98 -11.51
N GLY A 221 -11.83 -5.12 -12.52
CA GLY A 221 -12.50 -3.82 -12.35
C GLY A 221 -14.02 -3.87 -12.42
N GLY A 222 -14.61 -5.05 -12.67
CA GLY A 222 -16.07 -5.21 -12.72
C GLY A 222 -16.73 -4.71 -14.00
N HIS A 223 -15.95 -4.50 -15.05
CA HIS A 223 -16.41 -3.85 -16.29
C HIS A 223 -16.96 -4.87 -17.29
N LEU A 224 -18.15 -5.41 -16.99
CA LEU A 224 -18.81 -6.44 -17.82
C LEU A 224 -18.95 -6.03 -19.29
N ALA A 225 -19.26 -4.77 -19.58
CA ALA A 225 -19.40 -4.27 -20.95
C ALA A 225 -18.08 -4.40 -21.75
N ILE A 226 -16.95 -4.13 -21.09
CA ILE A 226 -15.62 -4.28 -21.69
C ILE A 226 -15.29 -5.75 -21.90
N LEU A 227 -15.55 -6.59 -20.89
CA LEU A 227 -15.30 -8.02 -21.00
C LEU A 227 -16.09 -8.64 -22.16
N ARG A 228 -17.37 -8.27 -22.30
CA ARG A 228 -18.21 -8.66 -23.45
C ARG A 228 -17.61 -8.21 -24.78
N TYR A 229 -17.18 -6.94 -24.87
CA TYR A 229 -16.57 -6.41 -26.07
C TYR A 229 -15.27 -7.14 -26.43
N ALA A 230 -14.38 -7.37 -25.46
CA ALA A 230 -13.12 -8.07 -25.67
C ALA A 230 -13.39 -9.50 -26.18
N ARG A 231 -14.35 -10.21 -25.57
CA ARG A 231 -14.73 -11.57 -26.00
C ARG A 231 -15.35 -11.62 -27.39
N SER A 232 -16.25 -10.69 -27.72
CA SER A 232 -16.88 -10.66 -29.05
C SER A 232 -15.93 -10.33 -30.18
N HIS A 233 -14.76 -9.76 -29.88
CA HIS A 233 -13.73 -9.40 -30.85
C HIS A 233 -12.51 -10.33 -30.82
N GLY A 234 -12.64 -11.51 -30.20
CA GLY A 234 -11.61 -12.56 -30.22
C GLY A 234 -10.44 -12.31 -29.30
N CYS A 235 -10.58 -11.47 -28.26
CA CYS A 235 -9.57 -11.41 -27.20
C CYS A 235 -9.51 -12.77 -26.48
N PRO A 236 -8.33 -13.39 -26.36
CA PRO A 236 -8.18 -14.59 -25.57
C PRO A 236 -8.52 -14.28 -24.10
N TRP A 237 -8.98 -15.31 -23.40
CA TRP A 237 -9.18 -15.27 -21.95
C TRP A 237 -8.74 -16.62 -21.37
N ASP A 238 -8.55 -16.67 -20.07
CA ASP A 238 -8.19 -17.89 -19.35
C ASP A 238 -8.87 -17.86 -17.96
N PRO A 239 -8.66 -18.89 -17.10
CA PRO A 239 -9.30 -18.93 -15.78
C PRO A 239 -9.04 -17.73 -14.88
N ARG A 240 -8.00 -16.91 -15.17
CA ARG A 240 -7.73 -15.68 -14.44
C ARG A 240 -8.85 -14.67 -14.59
N ALA A 241 -9.66 -14.69 -15.66
CA ALA A 241 -10.83 -13.84 -15.74
C ALA A 241 -11.83 -14.12 -14.59
N CYS A 242 -12.10 -15.39 -14.29
CA CYS A 242 -12.94 -15.77 -13.15
C CYS A 242 -12.29 -15.40 -11.81
N SER A 243 -11.01 -15.74 -11.60
CA SER A 243 -10.36 -15.45 -10.32
C SER A 243 -10.11 -13.95 -10.09
N SER A 244 -9.93 -13.15 -11.15
CA SER A 244 -9.89 -11.69 -11.09
C SER A 244 -11.25 -11.08 -10.76
N ALA A 245 -12.35 -11.55 -11.36
CA ALA A 245 -13.70 -11.11 -10.99
C ALA A 245 -14.00 -11.42 -9.52
N ALA A 246 -13.57 -12.59 -9.05
CA ALA A 246 -13.70 -12.99 -7.66
C ALA A 246 -12.87 -12.11 -6.71
N LEU A 247 -11.63 -11.76 -7.09
CA LEU A 247 -10.77 -10.84 -6.32
C LEU A 247 -11.37 -9.43 -6.22
N GLY A 248 -11.98 -8.92 -7.29
CA GLY A 248 -12.58 -7.59 -7.33
C GLY A 248 -13.99 -7.50 -6.72
N GLY A 249 -14.59 -8.63 -6.35
CA GLY A 249 -15.92 -8.62 -5.74
C GLY A 249 -17.07 -8.52 -6.75
N HIS A 250 -16.84 -8.89 -8.00
CA HIS A 250 -17.81 -8.72 -9.10
C HIS A 250 -18.53 -10.03 -9.45
N LEU A 251 -19.54 -10.38 -8.65
CA LEU A 251 -20.30 -11.63 -8.81
C LEU A 251 -21.03 -11.73 -10.16
N ASP A 252 -21.56 -10.63 -10.66
CA ASP A 252 -22.25 -10.54 -11.95
C ASP A 252 -21.31 -10.85 -13.12
N VAL A 253 -20.09 -10.32 -13.07
CA VAL A 253 -19.03 -10.61 -14.03
C VAL A 253 -18.61 -12.07 -13.96
N LEU A 254 -18.42 -12.61 -12.75
CA LEU A 254 -18.06 -14.01 -12.56
C LEU A 254 -19.15 -14.95 -13.11
N LYS A 255 -20.43 -14.68 -12.80
CA LYS A 255 -21.58 -15.42 -13.34
C LYS A 255 -21.58 -15.39 -14.86
N TRP A 256 -21.41 -14.21 -15.46
CA TRP A 256 -21.38 -14.08 -16.90
C TRP A 256 -20.20 -14.84 -17.52
N ALA A 257 -18.98 -14.71 -16.96
CA ALA A 257 -17.80 -15.40 -17.45
C ALA A 257 -17.99 -16.92 -17.42
N ARG A 258 -18.56 -17.45 -16.32
CA ARG A 258 -18.86 -18.87 -16.18
C ARG A 258 -19.86 -19.36 -17.22
N SER A 259 -20.98 -18.65 -17.39
CA SER A 259 -22.02 -18.99 -18.38
C SER A 259 -21.53 -18.90 -19.83
N ASN A 260 -20.44 -18.17 -20.09
CA ASN A 260 -19.85 -18.04 -21.42
C ASN A 260 -18.63 -18.95 -21.63
N GLY A 261 -18.46 -19.98 -20.77
CA GLY A 261 -17.45 -21.01 -20.95
C GLY A 261 -16.07 -20.69 -20.39
N CYS A 262 -15.93 -19.65 -19.55
CA CYS A 262 -14.71 -19.47 -18.78
C CYS A 262 -14.62 -20.58 -17.72
N LEU A 263 -13.49 -21.26 -17.69
CA LEU A 263 -13.20 -22.21 -16.62
C LEU A 263 -12.87 -21.43 -15.34
N TRP A 264 -13.33 -21.93 -14.21
CA TRP A 264 -12.81 -21.53 -12.90
C TRP A 264 -11.88 -22.60 -12.37
N THR A 265 -11.06 -22.24 -11.38
CA THR A 265 -10.20 -23.17 -10.64
C THR A 265 -10.32 -22.86 -9.16
N GLU A 266 -9.63 -23.63 -8.31
CA GLU A 266 -9.50 -23.32 -6.88
C GLU A 266 -9.06 -21.87 -6.62
N SER A 267 -8.23 -21.31 -7.52
CA SER A 267 -7.82 -19.91 -7.50
C SER A 267 -8.99 -18.92 -7.43
N THR A 268 -10.15 -19.25 -8.03
CA THR A 268 -11.35 -18.40 -7.94
C THR A 268 -11.85 -18.27 -6.49
N THR A 269 -11.86 -19.38 -5.73
CA THR A 269 -12.24 -19.35 -4.31
C THR A 269 -11.18 -18.68 -3.45
N CYS A 270 -9.89 -18.94 -3.70
CA CYS A 270 -8.76 -18.27 -3.03
C CYS A 270 -8.83 -16.76 -3.17
N ARG A 271 -9.08 -16.27 -4.39
CA ARG A 271 -9.14 -14.83 -4.69
C ARG A 271 -10.38 -14.16 -4.11
N ALA A 272 -11.52 -14.85 -4.10
CA ALA A 272 -12.70 -14.37 -3.36
C ALA A 272 -12.39 -14.24 -1.86
N ALA A 273 -11.66 -15.19 -1.29
CA ALA A 273 -11.26 -15.17 0.11
C ALA A 273 -10.24 -14.06 0.41
N GLU A 274 -9.22 -13.87 -0.43
CA GLU A 274 -8.22 -12.79 -0.30
C GLU A 274 -8.85 -11.40 -0.38
N GLY A 275 -9.91 -11.21 -1.19
CA GLY A 275 -10.65 -9.94 -1.26
C GLY A 275 -11.81 -9.80 -0.26
N GLY A 276 -12.07 -10.82 0.57
CA GLY A 276 -13.12 -10.76 1.59
C GLY A 276 -14.54 -10.87 1.04
N HIS A 277 -14.70 -11.38 -0.18
CA HIS A 277 -15.97 -11.44 -0.87
C HIS A 277 -16.72 -12.73 -0.54
N LEU A 278 -17.14 -12.86 0.73
CA LEU A 278 -17.82 -14.06 1.25
C LEU A 278 -19.04 -14.48 0.42
N HIS A 279 -19.81 -13.52 -0.10
CA HIS A 279 -20.97 -13.79 -0.95
C HIS A 279 -20.59 -14.47 -2.28
N ILE A 280 -19.45 -14.11 -2.86
CA ILE A 280 -18.90 -14.78 -4.06
C ILE A 280 -18.40 -16.16 -3.72
N LEU A 281 -17.67 -16.28 -2.62
CA LEU A 281 -17.14 -17.56 -2.17
C LEU A 281 -18.27 -18.59 -1.94
N LYS A 282 -19.33 -18.19 -1.22
CA LYS A 282 -20.55 -18.99 -1.02
C LYS A 282 -21.19 -19.40 -2.34
N TRP A 283 -21.33 -18.45 -3.26
CA TRP A 283 -21.92 -18.74 -4.57
C TRP A 283 -21.05 -19.71 -5.37
N ALA A 284 -19.74 -19.50 -5.44
CA ALA A 284 -18.82 -20.37 -6.17
C ALA A 284 -18.80 -21.80 -5.60
N ALA A 285 -18.72 -21.94 -4.27
CA ALA A 285 -18.78 -23.24 -3.60
C ALA A 285 -20.11 -23.97 -3.87
N ALA A 286 -21.24 -23.26 -3.78
CA ALA A 286 -22.56 -23.84 -4.06
C ALA A 286 -22.75 -24.29 -5.52
N HIS A 287 -21.94 -23.78 -6.46
CA HIS A 287 -22.01 -24.14 -7.87
C HIS A 287 -20.86 -25.08 -8.30
N GLY A 288 -20.17 -25.70 -7.34
CA GLY A 288 -19.15 -26.72 -7.60
C GLY A 288 -17.79 -26.17 -8.02
N CYS A 289 -17.46 -24.93 -7.68
CA CYS A 289 -16.09 -24.46 -7.77
C CYS A 289 -15.23 -25.16 -6.71
N PRO A 290 -14.06 -25.72 -7.06
CA PRO A 290 -13.18 -26.36 -6.09
C PRO A 290 -12.78 -25.39 -4.97
N MET A 291 -12.85 -25.85 -3.73
CA MET A 291 -12.35 -25.13 -2.56
C MET A 291 -10.87 -25.45 -2.38
N SER A 292 -10.03 -24.43 -2.31
CA SER A 292 -8.60 -24.61 -2.04
C SER A 292 -8.33 -24.90 -0.57
N CYS A 293 -7.25 -25.63 -0.28
CA CYS A 293 -6.77 -25.85 1.08
C CYS A 293 -6.14 -24.59 1.71
N ASP A 294 -5.76 -23.59 0.92
CA ASP A 294 -5.15 -22.33 1.38
C ASP A 294 -6.16 -21.20 1.62
N ILE A 295 -7.46 -21.51 1.68
CA ILE A 295 -8.50 -20.48 1.77
C ILE A 295 -8.41 -19.64 3.06
N CYS A 296 -8.04 -20.30 4.17
CA CYS A 296 -7.85 -19.67 5.47
C CYS A 296 -6.68 -18.69 5.44
N SER A 297 -5.52 -19.07 4.90
CA SER A 297 -4.39 -18.17 4.74
C SER A 297 -4.65 -17.00 3.79
N LYS A 298 -5.37 -17.21 2.68
CA LYS A 298 -5.74 -16.10 1.78
C LYS A 298 -6.68 -15.12 2.44
N ALA A 299 -7.71 -15.59 3.13
CA ALA A 299 -8.60 -14.74 3.93
C ALA A 299 -7.85 -14.03 5.06
N ALA A 300 -6.91 -14.72 5.71
CA ALA A 300 -6.08 -14.16 6.78
C ALA A 300 -5.18 -13.03 6.29
N LYS A 301 -4.60 -13.17 5.09
CA LYS A 301 -3.81 -12.14 4.42
C LYS A 301 -4.57 -10.84 4.17
N GLY A 302 -5.86 -10.93 3.82
CA GLY A 302 -6.74 -9.78 3.60
C GLY A 302 -7.47 -9.29 4.86
N GLY A 303 -7.34 -10.01 5.98
CA GLY A 303 -7.95 -9.64 7.25
C GLY A 303 -9.42 -10.02 7.39
N HIS A 304 -9.90 -10.99 6.60
CA HIS A 304 -11.32 -11.32 6.46
C HIS A 304 -11.73 -12.46 7.40
N LEU A 305 -11.95 -12.13 8.68
CA LEU A 305 -12.30 -13.10 9.72
C LEU A 305 -13.61 -13.86 9.42
N ASP A 306 -14.60 -13.17 8.87
CA ASP A 306 -15.89 -13.74 8.49
C ASP A 306 -15.76 -14.86 7.44
N VAL A 307 -14.83 -14.69 6.50
CA VAL A 307 -14.50 -15.71 5.51
C VAL A 307 -13.84 -16.92 6.16
N ILE A 308 -12.89 -16.72 7.07
CA ILE A 308 -12.23 -17.83 7.80
C ILE A 308 -13.27 -18.60 8.62
N MET A 309 -14.12 -17.90 9.37
CA MET A 309 -15.19 -18.52 10.16
C MET A 309 -16.11 -19.39 9.29
N TRP A 310 -16.52 -18.86 8.14
CA TRP A 310 -17.36 -19.62 7.20
C TRP A 310 -16.61 -20.82 6.61
N ALA A 311 -15.35 -20.67 6.21
CA ALA A 311 -14.56 -21.76 5.64
C ALA A 311 -14.37 -22.92 6.65
N MET A 312 -14.05 -22.60 7.91
CA MET A 312 -13.91 -23.59 8.98
C MET A 312 -15.23 -24.33 9.26
N GLN A 313 -16.37 -23.65 9.22
CA GLN A 313 -17.69 -24.29 9.34
C GLN A 313 -17.99 -25.29 8.22
N HIS A 314 -17.33 -25.15 7.06
CA HIS A 314 -17.53 -26.01 5.88
C HIS A 314 -16.38 -27.01 5.69
N GLY A 315 -15.67 -27.34 6.78
CA GLY A 315 -14.67 -28.41 6.80
C GLY A 315 -13.32 -28.03 6.22
N SER A 316 -13.01 -26.73 6.08
CA SER A 316 -11.65 -26.29 5.76
C SER A 316 -10.73 -26.58 6.93
N GLU A 317 -9.50 -26.98 6.62
CA GLU A 317 -8.46 -27.22 7.62
C GLU A 317 -7.54 -26.00 7.74
N TRP A 318 -6.79 -25.94 8.84
CA TRP A 318 -5.75 -24.94 8.99
C TRP A 318 -4.56 -25.26 8.09
N ASP A 319 -4.19 -24.31 7.24
CA ASP A 319 -2.91 -24.35 6.57
C ASP A 319 -1.81 -23.76 7.46
N SER A 320 -0.57 -24.24 7.29
CA SER A 320 0.58 -23.78 8.09
C SER A 320 0.91 -22.30 7.92
N ASN A 321 0.41 -21.67 6.85
CA ASN A 321 0.68 -20.27 6.51
C ASN A 321 -0.40 -19.32 7.04
N THR A 322 -1.50 -19.81 7.63
CA THR A 322 -2.59 -18.93 8.08
C THR A 322 -2.10 -17.85 9.05
N CYS A 323 -1.33 -18.24 10.07
CA CYS A 323 -0.76 -17.28 11.03
C CYS A 323 0.29 -16.37 10.37
N LEU A 324 1.09 -16.90 9.44
CA LEU A 324 2.09 -16.14 8.70
C LEU A 324 1.44 -15.02 7.88
N GLU A 325 0.38 -15.35 7.15
CA GLU A 325 -0.29 -14.42 6.23
C GLU A 325 -1.12 -13.38 7.00
N ALA A 326 -1.77 -13.77 8.11
CA ALA A 326 -2.37 -12.80 9.05
C ALA A 326 -1.33 -11.81 9.58
N ALA A 327 -0.13 -12.31 9.90
CA ALA A 327 0.95 -11.49 10.43
C ALA A 327 1.55 -10.58 9.36
N LEU A 328 1.69 -11.06 8.12
CA LEU A 328 2.16 -10.29 6.97
C LEU A 328 1.23 -9.14 6.61
N GLY A 329 -0.09 -9.36 6.68
CA GLY A 329 -1.11 -8.33 6.43
C GLY A 329 -1.39 -7.40 7.62
N GLY A 330 -0.83 -7.70 8.79
CA GLY A 330 -1.00 -6.87 9.99
C GLY A 330 -2.30 -7.06 10.73
N HIS A 331 -3.03 -8.14 10.44
CA HIS A 331 -4.37 -8.39 10.96
C HIS A 331 -4.31 -9.08 12.32
N LEU A 332 -3.97 -8.31 13.36
CA LEU A 332 -3.79 -8.80 14.73
C LEU A 332 -5.02 -9.55 15.26
N ASP A 333 -6.23 -9.05 15.01
CA ASP A 333 -7.47 -9.65 15.53
C ASP A 333 -7.76 -11.00 14.86
N VAL A 334 -7.48 -11.10 13.56
CA VAL A 334 -7.54 -12.37 12.82
C VAL A 334 -6.52 -13.35 13.37
N LEU A 335 -5.27 -12.91 13.57
CA LEU A 335 -4.22 -13.77 14.10
C LEU A 335 -4.56 -14.29 15.51
N LYS A 336 -5.06 -13.42 16.40
CA LYS A 336 -5.55 -13.79 17.74
C LYS A 336 -6.64 -14.86 17.65
N TRP A 337 -7.62 -14.64 16.78
CA TRP A 337 -8.72 -15.56 16.61
C TRP A 337 -8.26 -16.92 16.07
N CYS A 338 -7.43 -16.94 15.03
CA CYS A 338 -6.87 -18.17 14.46
C CYS A 338 -6.10 -18.97 15.50
N ARG A 339 -5.26 -18.31 16.31
CA ARG A 339 -4.51 -18.96 17.39
C ARG A 339 -5.40 -19.52 18.50
N ALA A 340 -6.46 -18.79 18.88
CA ALA A 340 -7.44 -19.27 19.84
C ALA A 340 -8.19 -20.54 19.36
N HIS A 341 -8.26 -20.76 18.05
CA HIS A 341 -8.92 -21.90 17.41
C HIS A 341 -7.93 -22.94 16.86
N GLY A 342 -6.69 -22.93 17.34
CA GLY A 342 -5.71 -24.00 17.10
C GLY A 342 -4.90 -23.89 15.81
N ALA A 343 -4.98 -22.79 15.06
CA ALA A 343 -4.17 -22.60 13.85
C ALA A 343 -2.66 -22.67 14.17
N PRO A 344 -1.85 -23.50 13.49
CA PRO A 344 -0.45 -23.67 13.85
C PRO A 344 0.36 -22.40 13.59
N TRP A 345 1.44 -22.23 14.35
CA TRP A 345 2.42 -21.20 14.05
C TRP A 345 3.28 -21.61 12.85
N HIS A 346 3.58 -20.66 11.97
CA HIS A 346 4.68 -20.80 11.02
C HIS A 346 5.99 -20.28 11.64
N VAL A 347 7.13 -20.87 11.26
CA VAL A 347 8.46 -20.43 11.72
C VAL A 347 8.73 -18.96 11.39
N ASP A 348 8.37 -18.53 10.17
CA ASP A 348 8.57 -17.17 9.69
C ASP A 348 7.49 -16.16 10.13
N THR A 349 6.56 -16.52 11.03
CA THR A 349 5.45 -15.61 11.40
C THR A 349 5.96 -14.27 11.95
N CYS A 350 7.02 -14.30 12.76
CA CYS A 350 7.67 -13.09 13.27
C CYS A 350 8.33 -12.27 12.15
N SER A 351 9.04 -12.94 11.23
CA SER A 351 9.68 -12.27 10.09
C SER A 351 8.67 -11.64 9.13
N ALA A 352 7.51 -12.28 8.94
CA ALA A 352 6.39 -11.75 8.16
C ALA A 352 5.80 -10.48 8.78
N ALA A 353 5.48 -10.51 10.09
CA ALA A 353 5.05 -9.31 10.82
C ALA A 353 6.09 -8.18 10.71
N ALA A 354 7.37 -8.54 10.81
CA ALA A 354 8.45 -7.58 10.76
C ALA A 354 8.62 -6.95 9.36
N GLY A 355 8.52 -7.76 8.31
CA GLY A 355 8.58 -7.34 6.91
C GLY A 355 7.38 -6.55 6.42
N GLY A 356 6.20 -6.73 7.03
CA GLY A 356 5.01 -5.89 6.81
C GLY A 356 4.98 -4.61 7.67
N GLY A 357 5.90 -4.48 8.63
CA GLY A 357 5.99 -3.30 9.50
C GLY A 357 5.02 -3.30 10.67
N HIS A 358 4.40 -4.44 10.98
CA HIS A 358 3.31 -4.55 11.94
C HIS A 358 3.84 -4.80 13.36
N LEU A 359 4.30 -3.73 14.01
CA LEU A 359 4.91 -3.79 15.35
C LEU A 359 3.98 -4.44 16.39
N ALA A 360 2.68 -4.10 16.41
CA ALA A 360 1.73 -4.66 17.37
C ALA A 360 1.54 -6.18 17.19
N VAL A 361 1.55 -6.65 15.95
CA VAL A 361 1.52 -8.09 15.63
C VAL A 361 2.79 -8.76 16.13
N LEU A 362 3.96 -8.21 15.81
CA LEU A 362 5.24 -8.77 16.23
C LEU A 362 5.36 -8.83 17.76
N GLN A 363 4.95 -7.77 18.46
CA GLN A 363 4.87 -7.73 19.92
C GLN A 363 3.96 -8.83 20.46
N TRP A 364 2.77 -8.99 19.89
CA TRP A 364 1.83 -10.01 20.33
C TRP A 364 2.36 -11.42 20.09
N CYS A 365 2.93 -11.71 18.91
CA CYS A 365 3.57 -12.99 18.60
C CYS A 365 4.61 -13.37 19.66
N ARG A 366 5.44 -12.40 20.08
CA ARG A 366 6.51 -12.63 21.06
C ARG A 366 5.98 -13.05 22.43
N HIS A 367 4.84 -12.54 22.85
CA HIS A 367 4.23 -12.85 24.15
C HIS A 367 3.33 -14.09 24.12
N ASN A 368 3.02 -14.66 22.94
CA ASN A 368 2.04 -15.72 22.77
C ASN A 368 2.63 -17.01 22.17
N GLY A 369 3.91 -17.25 22.43
CA GLY A 369 4.57 -18.51 22.09
C GLY A 369 4.77 -18.73 20.58
N ALA A 370 4.92 -17.66 19.79
CA ALA A 370 5.41 -17.79 18.43
C ALA A 370 6.84 -18.38 18.41
N PRO A 371 7.24 -19.06 17.33
CA PRO A 371 8.59 -19.60 17.18
C PRO A 371 9.67 -18.55 17.42
N ALA A 372 10.85 -19.01 17.85
CA ALA A 372 12.00 -18.13 18.06
C ALA A 372 12.32 -17.38 16.77
N TRP A 373 12.54 -16.06 16.88
CA TRP A 373 13.02 -15.28 15.76
C TRP A 373 14.47 -15.65 15.41
N ASP A 374 14.80 -15.54 14.13
CA ASP A 374 16.14 -15.64 13.57
C ASP A 374 16.57 -14.29 12.95
N GLU A 375 17.73 -14.27 12.30
CA GLU A 375 18.25 -13.09 11.61
C GLU A 375 17.31 -12.62 10.48
N GLY A 376 16.46 -13.53 9.98
CA GLY A 376 15.41 -13.26 9.01
C GLY A 376 14.43 -12.18 9.46
N THR A 377 14.16 -12.07 10.77
CA THR A 377 13.25 -11.05 11.32
C THR A 377 13.82 -9.63 11.14
N CYS A 378 15.08 -9.42 11.48
CA CYS A 378 15.75 -8.13 11.28
C CYS A 378 15.96 -7.83 9.78
N ASN A 379 16.31 -8.85 8.99
CA ASN A 379 16.48 -8.74 7.54
C ASN A 379 15.17 -8.32 6.85
N ALA A 380 14.03 -8.89 7.25
CA ALA A 380 12.72 -8.54 6.72
C ALA A 380 12.31 -7.11 7.07
N ALA A 381 12.45 -6.71 8.35
CA ALA A 381 12.18 -5.34 8.78
C ALA A 381 13.05 -4.32 8.03
N ALA A 382 14.33 -4.65 7.82
CA ALA A 382 15.26 -3.81 7.08
C ALA A 382 14.90 -3.68 5.60
N ARG A 383 14.53 -4.80 4.95
CA ARG A 383 14.08 -4.82 3.55
C ARG A 383 12.80 -4.00 3.33
N GLY A 384 11.87 -4.01 4.28
CA GLY A 384 10.63 -3.20 4.24
C GLY A 384 10.81 -1.76 4.72
N GLY A 385 11.98 -1.39 5.23
CA GLY A 385 12.25 -0.04 5.71
C GLY A 385 11.62 0.29 7.06
N HIS A 386 11.19 -0.72 7.82
CA HIS A 386 10.43 -0.57 9.05
C HIS A 386 11.36 -0.34 10.27
N LEU A 387 11.95 0.86 10.34
CA LEU A 387 12.94 1.21 11.37
C LEU A 387 12.45 0.97 12.81
N GLN A 388 11.18 1.27 13.11
CA GLN A 388 10.65 1.10 14.48
C GLN A 388 10.52 -0.37 14.87
N VAL A 389 10.10 -1.21 13.94
CA VAL A 389 10.07 -2.67 14.12
C VAL A 389 11.49 -3.20 14.33
N LEU A 390 12.45 -2.76 13.51
CA LEU A 390 13.84 -3.20 13.62
C LEU A 390 14.48 -2.78 14.96
N LYS A 391 14.25 -1.54 15.39
CA LYS A 391 14.69 -1.04 16.71
C LYS A 391 14.11 -1.88 17.84
N TRP A 392 12.81 -2.11 17.83
CA TRP A 392 12.13 -2.88 18.86
C TRP A 392 12.62 -4.34 18.87
N ALA A 393 12.73 -4.98 17.71
CA ALA A 393 13.24 -6.35 17.58
C ALA A 393 14.67 -6.45 18.15
N ARG A 394 15.54 -5.49 17.82
CA ARG A 394 16.92 -5.47 18.31
C ARG A 394 17.02 -5.30 19.83
N ILE A 395 16.26 -4.36 20.42
CA ILE A 395 16.22 -4.14 21.87
C ILE A 395 15.77 -5.41 22.60
N ASN A 396 14.88 -6.19 22.00
CA ASN A 396 14.38 -7.43 22.59
C ASN A 396 15.25 -8.66 22.28
N GLY A 397 16.43 -8.47 21.67
CA GLY A 397 17.41 -9.55 21.46
C GLY A 397 17.21 -10.35 20.17
N ALA A 398 16.53 -9.80 19.15
CA ALA A 398 16.52 -10.41 17.82
C ALA A 398 17.95 -10.43 17.24
N PRO A 399 18.41 -11.58 16.71
CA PRO A 399 19.69 -11.67 16.05
C PRO A 399 19.65 -10.92 14.71
N TRP A 400 20.82 -10.50 14.25
CA TRP A 400 20.96 -9.73 13.01
C TRP A 400 22.35 -10.02 12.44
N ASP A 401 22.49 -10.08 11.11
CA ASP A 401 23.75 -10.37 10.42
C ASP A 401 24.15 -9.21 9.49
N ALA A 402 25.28 -9.38 8.79
CA ALA A 402 25.75 -8.37 7.85
C ALA A 402 24.77 -8.06 6.70
N LYS A 403 23.78 -8.94 6.47
CA LYS A 403 22.82 -8.77 5.38
C LYS A 403 21.78 -7.71 5.70
N VAL A 404 21.55 -7.35 6.95
CA VAL A 404 20.53 -6.37 7.36
C VAL A 404 20.78 -5.02 6.68
N ALA A 405 22.04 -4.54 6.70
CA ALA A 405 22.43 -3.32 6.02
C ALA A 405 22.27 -3.43 4.49
N SER A 406 22.62 -4.58 3.91
CA SER A 406 22.49 -4.82 2.46
C SER A 406 21.03 -4.83 2.00
N TRP A 407 20.12 -5.39 2.81
CA TRP A 407 18.69 -5.44 2.51
C TRP A 407 18.04 -4.07 2.66
N ALA A 408 18.41 -3.29 3.69
CA ALA A 408 17.99 -1.91 3.81
C ALA A 408 18.46 -1.06 2.61
N ALA A 409 19.70 -1.26 2.16
CA ALA A 409 20.24 -0.56 1.00
C ALA A 409 19.51 -0.95 -0.30
N LYS A 410 19.26 -2.26 -0.52
CA LYS A 410 18.47 -2.74 -1.67
C LYS A 410 17.04 -2.19 -1.68
N GLY A 411 16.43 -2.01 -0.51
CA GLY A 411 15.12 -1.36 -0.38
C GLY A 411 15.15 0.17 -0.52
N GLY A 412 16.34 0.78 -0.62
CA GLY A 412 16.48 2.23 -0.69
C GLY A 412 16.19 2.95 0.64
N HIS A 413 16.26 2.23 1.76
CA HIS A 413 15.88 2.73 3.09
C HIS A 413 17.06 3.35 3.83
N ALA A 414 17.53 4.52 3.36
CA ALA A 414 18.67 5.22 3.94
C ALA A 414 18.61 5.46 5.47
N PRO A 415 17.45 5.78 6.09
CA PRO A 415 17.36 5.90 7.55
C PRO A 415 17.65 4.59 8.29
N VAL A 416 17.26 3.45 7.71
CA VAL A 416 17.54 2.13 8.27
C VAL A 416 19.03 1.81 8.12
N VAL A 417 19.61 2.03 6.93
CA VAL A 417 21.05 1.81 6.69
C VAL A 417 21.90 2.60 7.69
N ARG A 418 21.59 3.89 7.88
CA ARG A 418 22.31 4.73 8.85
C ARG A 418 22.24 4.15 10.26
N TRP A 419 21.02 3.83 10.71
CA TRP A 419 20.82 3.33 12.07
C TRP A 419 21.51 1.99 12.32
N VAL A 420 21.47 1.04 11.37
CA VAL A 420 22.14 -0.25 11.55
C VAL A 420 23.66 -0.12 11.59
N LEU A 421 24.25 0.77 10.78
CA LEU A 421 25.69 1.04 10.81
C LEU A 421 26.12 1.71 12.12
N GLU A 422 25.35 2.68 12.60
CA GLU A 422 25.60 3.35 13.89
C GLU A 422 25.48 2.41 15.09
N ASN A 423 24.69 1.33 14.97
CA ASN A 423 24.43 0.38 16.06
C ASN A 423 25.23 -0.93 15.92
N GLY A 424 26.31 -0.91 15.12
CA GLY A 424 27.29 -2.02 15.08
C GLY A 424 26.81 -3.24 14.30
N CYS A 425 25.97 -3.07 13.27
CA CYS A 425 25.68 -4.13 12.32
C CYS A 425 27.00 -4.61 11.69
N PRO A 426 27.30 -5.91 11.67
CA PRO A 426 28.53 -6.41 11.08
C PRO A 426 28.63 -5.96 9.62
N THR A 427 29.73 -5.30 9.24
CA THR A 427 30.03 -5.07 7.83
C THR A 427 30.73 -6.34 7.34
N GLY A 428 30.12 -7.04 6.37
CA GLY A 428 30.73 -8.26 5.82
C GLY A 428 32.18 -7.97 5.42
N THR A 429 33.11 -8.79 5.90
CA THR A 429 34.53 -8.66 5.59
C THR A 429 34.75 -8.67 4.07
N GLY A 430 35.33 -7.58 3.54
CA GLY A 430 36.00 -7.56 2.24
C GLY A 430 35.11 -7.43 0.99
N GLY A 431 34.68 -6.21 0.67
CA GLY A 431 34.10 -5.90 -0.64
C GLY A 431 33.73 -4.42 -0.72
N SER A 432 34.61 -3.65 -1.34
CA SER A 432 34.50 -2.20 -1.57
C SER A 432 33.06 -1.68 -1.76
N LEU A 433 32.64 -0.81 -0.85
CA LEU A 433 31.51 0.09 -1.08
C LEU A 433 31.92 1.09 -2.16
N TYR A 434 31.54 0.85 -3.41
CA TYR A 434 31.52 1.90 -4.43
C TYR A 434 30.22 2.70 -4.28
N TYR A 435 30.42 4.01 -4.17
CA TYR A 435 29.46 5.10 -3.96
C TYR A 435 28.25 5.10 -4.89
#